data_AF-A0A0J6VJI8-F1
#
_entry.id   AF-A0A0J6VJI8-F1
#
_cell.length_a   1.000
_cell.length_b   1.000
_cell.length_c   1.000
_cell.angle_alpha   90.00
_cell.angle_beta   90.00
_cell.angle_gamma   90.00
#
_symmetry.space_group_name_H-M   'P 1'
#
loop_
_entity.id
_entity.type
_entity.pdbx_description
1 polymer ?
#
loop_
_entity_poly.entity_id
_entity_poly.type
_entity_poly.pdbx_seq_one_letter_code
_entity_poly.pdbx_strand_id
1 'polypeptide(L)'
;MSRGLGIRQRAFLSALARLDRDGPARWHTPGEVLAAMGPLPLGRAERMERHFDRADRAQLAHLRELAAAGYQFAVGGIAVREAEIANRERRWRWNAPRAPNTTRIAPRGGEAVNPSRVLALLAKRGLVEREAHCGPGSQVRLLK
;
A
#
# COMPACT_ATOMS: atom_id res chain seq x y z
N MET A 1 -7.55 11.72 16.95
CA MET A 1 -7.05 10.71 17.92
C MET A 1 -6.49 9.47 17.20
N SER A 2 -5.27 9.52 16.63
CA SER A 2 -4.77 8.48 15.71
C SER A 2 -3.49 7.75 16.16
N ARG A 3 -2.98 8.02 17.36
CA ARG A 3 -1.76 7.40 17.87
C ARG A 3 -2.03 5.90 18.12
N GLY A 4 -1.23 5.03 17.50
CA GLY A 4 -1.33 3.57 17.67
C GLY A 4 -2.29 2.82 16.71
N LEU A 5 -2.81 3.47 15.67
CA LEU A 5 -3.57 2.80 14.60
C LEU A 5 -2.66 2.45 13.40
N GLY A 6 -2.74 1.20 12.95
CA GLY A 6 -2.06 0.73 11.75
C GLY A 6 -2.55 1.48 10.49
N ILE A 7 -1.75 1.49 9.42
CA ILE A 7 -2.08 2.19 8.17
C ILE A 7 -3.45 1.74 7.62
N ARG A 8 -3.73 0.43 7.65
CA ARG A 8 -5.02 -0.12 7.20
C ARG A 8 -6.19 0.33 8.07
N GLN A 9 -6.02 0.40 9.40
CA GLN A 9 -7.06 0.89 10.32
C GLN A 9 -7.37 2.37 10.07
N ARG A 10 -6.34 3.19 9.87
CA ARG A 10 -6.51 4.61 9.55
C ARG A 10 -7.19 4.81 8.19
N ALA A 11 -6.78 4.05 7.17
CA ALA A 11 -7.39 4.10 5.85
C ALA A 11 -8.87 3.67 5.93
N PHE A 12 -9.19 2.62 6.69
CA PHE A 12 -10.56 2.14 6.89
C PHE A 12 -11.46 3.19 7.55
N LEU A 13 -11.00 3.81 8.65
CA LEU A 13 -11.74 4.90 9.30
C LEU A 13 -11.89 6.13 8.40
N SER A 14 -10.85 6.47 7.64
CA SER A 14 -10.90 7.58 6.69
C SER A 14 -11.89 7.32 5.55
N ALA A 15 -12.05 6.06 5.13
CA ALA A 15 -13.04 5.67 4.14
C ALA A 15 -14.46 5.77 4.67
N LEU A 16 -14.72 5.27 5.89
CA LEU A 16 -16.01 5.45 6.56
C LEU A 16 -16.36 6.94 6.71
N ALA A 17 -15.43 7.76 7.19
CA ALA A 17 -15.64 9.20 7.33
C ALA A 17 -15.90 9.92 5.99
N ARG A 18 -15.41 9.39 4.86
CA ARG A 18 -15.73 9.93 3.53
C ARG A 18 -17.13 9.52 3.09
N LEU A 19 -17.53 8.27 3.35
CA LEU A 19 -18.87 7.78 3.04
C LEU A 19 -19.95 8.52 3.85
N ASP A 20 -19.63 8.89 5.09
CA ASP A 20 -20.51 9.65 5.98
C ASP A 20 -20.38 11.19 5.84
N ARG A 21 -19.61 11.70 4.85
CA ARG A 21 -19.29 13.14 4.75
C ARG A 21 -20.53 14.03 4.66
N ASP A 22 -21.59 13.52 4.02
CA ASP A 22 -22.79 14.29 3.70
C ASP A 22 -23.99 13.93 4.60
N GLY A 23 -23.78 13.24 5.74
CA GLY A 23 -24.89 12.82 6.58
C GLY A 23 -24.54 12.26 7.96
N PRO A 24 -25.55 11.80 8.72
CA PRO A 24 -25.32 11.04 9.95
C PRO A 24 -24.60 9.73 9.64
N ALA A 25 -23.92 9.15 10.63
CA ALA A 25 -23.22 7.88 10.49
C ALA A 25 -24.19 6.78 10.05
N ARG A 26 -23.95 6.17 8.88
CA ARG A 26 -24.80 5.11 8.31
C ARG A 26 -24.10 3.76 8.42
N TRP A 27 -24.90 2.71 8.28
CA TRP A 27 -24.39 1.37 8.10
C TRP A 27 -23.87 1.19 6.68
N HIS A 28 -22.64 0.72 6.55
CA HIS A 28 -21.97 0.44 5.28
C HIS A 28 -21.53 -1.01 5.24
N THR A 29 -21.56 -1.62 4.07
CA THR A 29 -20.97 -2.95 3.89
C THR A 29 -19.44 -2.85 3.88
N PRO A 30 -18.71 -3.87 4.37
CA PRO A 30 -17.26 -3.90 4.27
C PRO A 30 -16.75 -3.73 2.82
N GLY A 31 -17.51 -4.20 1.82
CA GLY A 31 -17.18 -4.02 0.41
C GLY A 31 -17.17 -2.56 -0.03
N GLU A 32 -18.20 -1.79 0.35
CA GLU A 32 -18.27 -0.35 0.07
C GLU A 32 -17.14 0.43 0.74
N VAL A 33 -16.82 0.08 1.99
CA VAL A 33 -15.70 0.71 2.70
C VAL A 33 -14.37 0.39 2.02
N LEU A 34 -14.16 -0.86 1.58
CA LEU A 34 -12.95 -1.27 0.86
C LEU A 34 -12.82 -0.56 -0.50
N ALA A 35 -13.92 -0.40 -1.24
CA ALA A 35 -13.95 0.40 -2.46
C ALA A 35 -13.60 1.87 -2.18
N ALA A 36 -14.17 2.46 -1.13
CA ALA A 36 -13.93 3.85 -0.74
C ALA A 36 -12.52 4.12 -0.15
N MET A 37 -11.86 3.08 0.39
CA MET A 37 -10.47 3.17 0.84
C MET A 37 -9.52 3.54 -0.30
N GLY A 38 -9.81 3.07 -1.52
CA GLY A 38 -8.90 3.21 -2.66
C GLY A 38 -7.59 2.44 -2.45
N PRO A 39 -6.54 2.70 -3.27
CA PRO A 39 -5.24 2.08 -3.05
C PRO A 39 -4.70 2.47 -1.68
N LEU A 40 -4.34 1.46 -0.88
CA LEU A 40 -3.74 1.69 0.43
C LEU A 40 -2.53 2.61 0.29
N PRO A 41 -2.29 3.53 1.27
CA PRO A 41 -1.07 4.31 1.28
C PRO A 41 0.12 3.35 1.23
N LEU A 42 0.98 3.55 0.24
CA LEU A 42 2.16 2.73 0.02
C LEU A 42 2.91 2.53 1.34
N GLY A 43 3.32 1.29 1.59
CA GLY A 43 4.14 0.96 2.75
C GLY A 43 5.44 1.77 2.76
N ARG A 44 6.13 1.85 3.90
CA ARG A 44 7.46 2.51 3.97
C ARG A 44 8.42 1.93 2.93
N ALA A 45 8.42 0.61 2.74
CA ALA A 45 9.24 -0.09 1.75
C ALA A 45 8.88 0.34 0.32
N GLU A 46 7.60 0.25 -0.07
CA GLU A 46 7.15 0.65 -1.42
C GLU A 46 7.36 2.14 -1.72
N ARG A 47 7.21 3.03 -0.72
CA ARG A 47 7.53 4.45 -0.89
C ARG A 47 9.01 4.68 -1.13
N MET A 48 9.85 3.95 -0.42
CA MET A 48 11.30 4.06 -0.51
C MET A 48 11.79 3.49 -1.84
N GLU A 49 11.23 2.36 -2.29
CA GLU A 49 11.44 1.79 -3.63
C GLU A 49 11.08 2.79 -4.73
N ARG A 50 9.86 3.36 -4.70
CA ARG A 50 9.46 4.39 -5.68
C ARG A 50 10.29 5.67 -5.63
N HIS A 51 10.89 6.00 -4.48
CA HIS A 51 11.79 7.14 -4.36
C HIS A 51 13.13 6.84 -5.04
N PHE A 52 13.71 5.66 -4.77
CA PHE A 52 14.92 5.20 -5.45
C PHE A 52 14.72 5.08 -6.95
N ASP A 53 13.61 4.50 -7.42
CA ASP A 53 13.30 4.40 -8.85
C ASP A 53 13.20 5.74 -9.56
N ARG A 54 12.73 6.79 -8.86
CA ARG A 54 12.68 8.15 -9.40
C ARG A 54 14.05 8.78 -9.44
N ALA A 55 14.83 8.65 -8.36
CA ALA A 55 16.20 9.14 -8.29
C ALA A 55 17.08 8.51 -9.37
N ASP A 56 16.96 7.19 -9.58
CA ASP A 56 17.72 6.47 -10.58
C ASP A 56 17.37 6.87 -12.00
N ARG A 57 16.08 7.06 -12.30
CA ARG A 57 15.64 7.55 -13.60
C ARG A 57 16.16 8.96 -13.89
N ALA A 58 16.10 9.86 -12.92
CA ALA A 58 16.62 11.21 -13.07
C ALA A 58 18.13 11.21 -13.30
N GLN A 59 18.87 10.40 -12.54
CA GLN A 59 20.33 10.32 -12.65
C GLN A 59 20.78 9.69 -13.97
N LEU A 60 20.11 8.63 -14.44
CA LEU A 60 20.37 8.05 -15.75
C LEU A 60 20.01 9.00 -16.90
N ALA A 61 18.90 9.74 -16.78
CA ALA A 61 18.53 10.74 -17.77
C ALA A 61 19.61 11.82 -17.89
N HIS A 62 20.07 12.36 -16.75
CA HIS A 62 21.14 13.35 -16.73
C HIS A 62 22.46 12.84 -17.31
N LEU A 63 22.85 11.60 -16.99
CA LEU A 63 24.06 10.99 -17.57
C LEU A 63 23.93 10.78 -19.09
N ARG A 64 22.72 10.46 -19.57
CA ARG A 64 22.46 10.34 -21.02
C ARG A 64 22.53 11.69 -21.73
N GLU A 65 22.05 12.77 -21.10
CA GLU A 65 22.21 14.14 -21.61
C GLU A 65 23.69 14.52 -21.71
N LEU A 66 24.48 14.24 -20.67
CA LEU A 66 25.93 14.48 -20.68
C LEU A 66 26.66 13.63 -21.74
N ALA A 67 26.28 12.37 -21.90
CA ALA A 67 26.84 11.51 -22.94
C ALA A 67 26.51 12.06 -24.35
N ALA A 68 25.27 12.51 -24.57
CA ALA A 68 24.84 13.14 -25.82
C ALA A 68 25.58 14.46 -26.09
N ALA A 69 25.96 15.20 -25.05
CA ALA A 69 26.79 16.39 -25.13
C ALA A 69 28.30 16.10 -25.33
N GLY A 70 28.69 14.82 -25.48
CA GLY A 70 30.07 14.41 -25.80
C GLY A 70 30.97 14.17 -24.58
N TYR A 71 30.43 14.24 -23.36
CA TYR A 71 31.20 13.97 -22.15
C TYR A 71 31.43 12.46 -21.97
N GLN A 72 32.64 11.98 -22.30
CA GLN A 72 32.94 10.54 -22.29
C GLN A 72 32.83 9.86 -20.91
N PHE A 73 33.09 10.59 -19.81
CA PHE A 73 32.92 10.04 -18.46
C PHE A 73 31.47 9.62 -18.18
N ALA A 74 30.49 10.26 -18.85
CA ALA A 74 29.09 9.98 -18.64
C ALA A 74 28.67 8.62 -19.21
N VAL A 75 29.34 8.14 -20.27
CA VAL A 75 29.11 6.80 -20.83
C VAL A 75 29.48 5.72 -19.81
N GLY A 76 30.66 5.86 -19.17
CA GLY A 76 31.06 4.99 -18.07
C GLY A 76 30.13 5.10 -16.85
N GLY A 77 29.68 6.32 -16.54
CA GLY A 77 28.71 6.59 -15.47
C GLY A 77 27.37 5.87 -15.65
N ILE A 78 26.86 5.76 -16.89
CA ILE A 78 25.62 5.01 -17.18
C ILE A 78 25.79 3.54 -16.81
N ALA A 79 26.85 2.90 -17.30
CA ALA A 79 27.10 1.47 -17.05
C ALA A 79 27.28 1.17 -15.56
N VAL A 80 28.00 2.02 -14.84
CA VAL A 80 28.15 1.91 -13.37
C VAL A 80 26.79 2.00 -12.69
N ARG A 81 25.96 2.98 -13.07
CA ARG A 81 24.65 3.17 -12.42
C ARG A 81 23.67 2.03 -12.72
N GLU A 82 23.65 1.52 -13.95
CA GLU A 82 22.84 0.35 -14.30
C GLU A 82 23.25 -0.89 -13.50
N ALA A 83 24.55 -1.09 -13.27
CA ALA A 83 25.06 -2.18 -12.44
C ALA A 83 24.65 -2.02 -10.95
N GLU A 84 24.65 -0.80 -10.42
CA GLU A 84 24.19 -0.52 -9.05
C GLU A 84 22.70 -0.83 -8.87
N ILE A 85 21.87 -0.43 -9.83
CA ILE A 85 20.42 -0.73 -9.84
C ILE A 85 20.21 -2.23 -9.85
N ALA A 86 20.87 -2.97 -10.75
CA ALA A 86 20.75 -4.41 -10.85
C ALA A 86 21.20 -5.14 -9.56
N ASN A 87 22.27 -4.68 -8.93
CA ASN A 87 22.75 -5.24 -7.66
C ASN A 87 21.76 -4.97 -6.52
N ARG A 88 21.20 -3.76 -6.47
CA ARG A 88 20.17 -3.40 -5.49
C ARG A 88 18.94 -4.28 -5.67
N GLU A 89 18.38 -4.39 -6.88
CA GLU A 89 17.24 -5.26 -7.15
C GLU A 89 17.51 -6.71 -6.76
N ARG A 90 18.72 -7.22 -7.06
CA ARG A 90 19.13 -8.57 -6.64
C ARG A 90 19.10 -8.72 -5.12
N ARG A 91 19.71 -7.80 -4.36
CA ARG A 91 19.68 -7.83 -2.88
C ARG A 91 18.26 -7.77 -2.34
N TRP A 92 17.39 -6.95 -2.94
CA TRP A 92 15.99 -6.88 -2.55
C TRP A 92 15.26 -8.20 -2.80
N ARG A 93 15.49 -8.87 -3.93
CA ARG A 93 14.90 -10.20 -4.21
C ARG A 93 15.37 -11.29 -3.23
N TRP A 94 16.63 -11.23 -2.79
CA TRP A 94 17.16 -12.18 -1.79
C TRP A 94 16.67 -11.90 -0.37
N ASN A 95 16.50 -10.62 -0.01
CA ASN A 95 16.02 -10.20 1.31
C ASN A 95 14.50 -10.11 1.41
N ALA A 96 13.78 -10.17 0.30
CA ALA A 96 12.34 -10.29 0.31
C ALA A 96 11.99 -11.61 1.03
N PRO A 97 11.08 -11.59 2.02
CA PRO A 97 10.63 -12.81 2.66
C PRO A 97 10.14 -13.75 1.56
N ARG A 98 10.83 -14.89 1.38
CA ARG A 98 10.37 -15.95 0.48
C ARG A 98 8.94 -16.27 0.88
N ALA A 99 7.99 -15.97 -0.01
CA ALA A 99 6.59 -16.25 0.23
C ALA A 99 6.47 -17.71 0.69
N PRO A 100 5.85 -18.01 1.83
CA PRO A 100 5.58 -19.39 2.20
C PRO A 100 4.78 -20.04 1.07
N ASN A 101 5.19 -21.24 0.63
CA ASN A 101 4.61 -22.04 -0.46
C ASN A 101 3.12 -21.70 -0.71
N THR A 102 2.85 -20.98 -1.78
CA THR A 102 1.50 -20.58 -2.22
C THR A 102 0.84 -21.69 -3.03
N THR A 103 0.84 -22.93 -2.52
CA THR A 103 -0.12 -23.97 -2.94
C THR A 103 -1.49 -23.76 -2.29
N ARG A 104 -1.70 -22.65 -1.56
CA ARG A 104 -3.04 -22.13 -1.29
C ARG A 104 -3.50 -21.33 -2.49
N ILE A 105 -4.50 -21.88 -3.17
CA ILE A 105 -5.48 -21.26 -4.09
C ILE A 105 -5.27 -19.76 -4.19
N ALA A 106 -4.96 -19.27 -5.40
CA ALA A 106 -4.84 -17.85 -5.69
C ALA A 106 -6.01 -17.10 -5.05
N PRO A 107 -5.75 -16.09 -4.20
CA PRO A 107 -6.83 -15.35 -3.57
C PRO A 107 -7.72 -14.76 -4.67
N ARG A 108 -9.02 -15.07 -4.62
CA ARG A 108 -10.01 -14.52 -5.56
C ARG A 108 -9.92 -12.99 -5.46
N GLY A 109 -10.05 -12.29 -6.59
CA GLY A 109 -9.99 -10.82 -6.62
C GLY A 109 -10.85 -10.21 -5.50
N GLY A 110 -10.20 -9.56 -4.53
CA GLY A 110 -10.82 -9.05 -3.29
C GLY A 110 -10.28 -9.64 -1.98
N GLU A 111 -9.65 -10.82 -1.99
CA GLU A 111 -9.16 -11.48 -0.76
C GLU A 111 -7.87 -10.87 -0.17
N ALA A 112 -7.16 -10.02 -0.91
CA ALA A 112 -5.95 -9.35 -0.42
C ALA A 112 -6.21 -8.36 0.74
N VAL A 113 -7.47 -7.97 0.95
CA VAL A 113 -7.88 -7.06 2.02
C VAL A 113 -9.00 -7.67 2.84
N ASN A 114 -8.79 -8.85 3.42
CA ASN A 114 -9.76 -9.40 4.38
C ASN A 114 -9.98 -8.38 5.53
N PRO A 115 -11.14 -7.69 5.58
CA PRO A 115 -11.35 -6.58 6.50
C PRO A 115 -11.62 -7.08 7.93
N SER A 116 -11.86 -8.39 8.10
CA SER A 116 -12.30 -9.00 9.37
C SER A 116 -11.36 -8.68 10.53
N ARG A 117 -10.03 -8.74 10.31
CA ARG A 117 -9.05 -8.41 11.35
C ARG A 117 -9.03 -6.92 11.68
N VAL A 118 -9.14 -6.05 10.66
CA VAL A 118 -9.17 -4.59 10.85
C VAL A 118 -10.43 -4.21 11.61
N LEU A 119 -11.58 -4.74 11.19
CA LEU A 119 -12.89 -4.56 11.83
C LEU A 119 -12.91 -5.04 13.28
N ALA A 120 -12.41 -6.25 13.57
CA ALA A 120 -12.34 -6.76 14.93
C ALA A 120 -11.48 -5.86 15.85
N LEU A 121 -10.35 -5.37 15.35
CA LEU A 121 -9.48 -4.47 16.12
C LEU A 121 -10.09 -3.08 16.32
N LEU A 122 -10.81 -2.55 15.34
CA LEU A 122 -11.50 -1.26 15.46
C LEU A 122 -12.71 -1.36 16.41
N ALA A 123 -13.49 -2.44 16.31
CA ALA A 123 -14.62 -2.70 17.21
C ALA A 123 -14.16 -2.91 18.66
N LYS A 124 -13.08 -3.66 18.88
CA LYS A 124 -12.47 -3.81 20.22
C LYS A 124 -12.03 -2.48 20.84
N ARG A 125 -11.72 -1.49 20.00
CA ARG A 125 -11.34 -0.13 20.43
C ARG A 125 -12.54 0.83 20.55
N GLY A 126 -13.76 0.36 20.32
CA GLY A 126 -14.97 1.18 20.37
C GLY A 126 -15.06 2.22 19.25
N LEU A 127 -14.31 2.07 18.15
CA LEU A 127 -14.27 3.05 17.06
C LEU A 127 -15.32 2.78 15.97
N VAL A 128 -15.80 1.54 15.89
CA VAL A 128 -16.82 1.13 14.92
C VAL A 128 -17.76 0.13 15.56
N GLU A 129 -19.01 0.16 15.12
CA GLU A 129 -20.02 -0.84 15.45
C GLU A 129 -20.12 -1.84 14.29
N ARG A 130 -20.45 -3.09 14.60
CA ARG A 130 -20.60 -4.16 13.61
C ARG A 130 -21.93 -4.85 13.78
N GLU A 131 -22.70 -4.89 12.71
CA GLU A 131 -23.86 -5.76 12.60
C GLU A 131 -23.39 -7.06 11.94
N ALA A 132 -23.49 -8.16 12.68
CA ALA A 132 -22.95 -9.50 12.36
C ALA A 132 -21.42 -9.65 12.33
N HIS A 133 -20.95 -10.80 12.85
CA HIS A 133 -19.52 -11.10 13.02
C HIS A 133 -18.79 -11.51 11.72
N CYS A 134 -19.49 -12.11 10.75
CA CYS A 134 -18.96 -12.48 9.42
C CYS A 134 -20.10 -12.78 8.42
N GLY A 135 -19.79 -12.80 7.12
CA GLY A 135 -20.68 -13.28 6.05
C GLY A 135 -21.49 -12.18 5.34
N PRO A 136 -22.35 -12.59 4.37
CA PRO A 136 -23.31 -11.72 3.70
C PRO A 136 -24.20 -11.03 4.74
N GLY A 137 -24.38 -9.71 4.62
CA GLY A 137 -25.13 -8.91 5.60
C GLY A 137 -24.28 -8.33 6.74
N SER A 138 -22.96 -8.55 6.77
CA SER A 138 -22.09 -7.81 7.70
C SER A 138 -22.11 -6.32 7.35
N GLN A 139 -22.45 -5.48 8.32
CA GLN A 139 -22.43 -4.02 8.18
C GLN A 139 -21.54 -3.41 9.25
N VAL A 140 -20.98 -2.24 8.95
CA VAL A 140 -20.12 -1.48 9.84
C VAL A 140 -20.54 -0.02 9.84
N ARG A 141 -20.52 0.60 11.02
CA ARG A 141 -20.81 2.01 11.22
C ARG A 141 -19.74 2.66 12.08
N LEU A 142 -19.44 3.93 11.84
CA LEU A 142 -18.52 4.69 12.69
C LEU A 142 -19.20 5.05 14.02
N LEU A 143 -18.53 4.78 15.14
CA LEU A 143 -18.95 5.27 16.45
C LEU A 143 -18.24 6.62 16.68
N LYS A 144 -19.03 7.67 16.92
CA LYS A 144 -18.52 9.01 17.25
C LYS A 144 -18.22 9.11 18.75
#